data_AF-A0A9Q0YBF7-F1
#
_entry.id   AF-A0A9Q0YBF7-F1
#
_cell.length_a   1.000
_cell.length_b   1.000
_cell.length_c   1.000
_cell.angle_alpha   90.00
_cell.angle_beta   90.00
_cell.angle_gamma   90.00
#
_symmetry.space_group_name_H-M   'P 1'
#
loop_
_entity.id
_entity.type
_entity.pdbx_description
1 polymer ?
#
loop_
_entity_poly.entity_id
_entity_poly.type
_entity_poly.pdbx_seq_one_letter_code
_entity_poly.pdbx_strand_id
1 'polypeptide(L)'
;MYFVHHRCLFNTSQDSDSFTPLTELPQMQQLLKTDLVMNIFKNGCWGSYRHRFLNEGNHYLSIPTFPEELFTTPKNAYVDVLCPGDFSSLQWIQSPDDLKSGERCTVHYSSLNFRDVMLASGKVPRRSLPGKIITFAVENVVHKECLIGVEFAGHNSEGKRVMGIVEGQGIASHIYTEPCWLFDVPESWTLEDAATVPTAYCSVFYALVVRGQMKAGESILIHSGSGGVGQAAIAVALSYGCKVYTTVGGYIVTFTV
;
A
#
# COMPACT_ATOMS: atom_id res chain seq x y z
N MET A 1 -45.60 -35.41 -25.21
CA MET A 1 -44.75 -34.21 -25.40
C MET A 1 -43.39 -34.73 -25.87
N TYR A 2 -43.03 -34.53 -27.14
CA TYR A 2 -41.75 -35.02 -27.67
C TYR A 2 -40.65 -34.02 -27.28
N PHE A 3 -39.68 -34.45 -26.49
CA PHE A 3 -38.51 -33.64 -26.20
C PHE A 3 -37.55 -33.75 -27.39
N VAL A 4 -37.37 -32.65 -28.12
CA VAL A 4 -36.35 -32.54 -29.16
C VAL A 4 -35.01 -32.30 -28.47
N HIS A 5 -34.10 -33.26 -28.58
CA HIS A 5 -32.75 -33.12 -28.05
C HIS A 5 -31.86 -32.45 -29.10
N HIS A 6 -31.46 -31.20 -28.83
CA HIS A 6 -30.50 -30.49 -29.66
C HIS A 6 -29.06 -30.85 -29.26
N ARG A 7 -28.17 -30.94 -30.25
CA ARG A 7 -26.73 -31.15 -30.08
C ARG A 7 -26.00 -30.03 -30.82
N CYS A 8 -25.10 -29.36 -30.12
CA CYS A 8 -24.39 -28.23 -30.67
C CYS A 8 -22.99 -28.65 -31.13
N LEU A 9 -22.61 -28.19 -32.33
CA LEU A 9 -21.29 -28.33 -32.91
C LEU A 9 -20.73 -26.93 -33.18
N PHE A 10 -19.59 -26.59 -32.58
CA PHE A 10 -18.94 -25.30 -32.76
C PHE A 10 -17.53 -25.49 -33.31
N ASN A 11 -17.19 -24.79 -34.39
CA ASN A 11 -15.79 -24.68 -34.85
C ASN A 11 -15.23 -23.33 -34.39
N THR A 12 -14.17 -23.37 -33.59
CA THR A 12 -13.49 -22.15 -33.08
C THR A 12 -12.02 -22.07 -33.52
N SER A 13 -11.65 -22.81 -34.56
CA SER A 13 -10.29 -22.79 -35.13
C SER A 13 -10.09 -21.49 -35.92
N GLN A 14 -8.95 -20.80 -35.72
CA GLN A 14 -8.69 -19.49 -36.34
C GLN A 14 -8.20 -19.59 -37.79
N ASP A 15 -7.61 -20.71 -38.18
CA ASP A 15 -7.12 -20.95 -39.54
C ASP A 15 -7.92 -22.07 -40.19
N SER A 16 -8.79 -21.70 -41.13
CA SER A 16 -9.17 -22.62 -42.21
C SER A 16 -9.60 -21.81 -43.43
N ASP A 17 -8.68 -21.60 -44.36
CA ASP A 17 -8.99 -21.12 -45.72
C ASP A 17 -9.91 -22.09 -46.50
N SER A 18 -10.13 -23.29 -45.97
CA SER A 18 -11.14 -24.25 -46.42
C SER A 18 -12.22 -24.47 -45.35
N PHE A 19 -13.46 -24.10 -45.65
CA PHE A 19 -14.60 -24.52 -44.86
C PHE A 19 -14.86 -26.02 -45.11
N THR A 20 -14.27 -26.89 -44.30
CA THR A 20 -14.72 -28.28 -44.21
C THR A 20 -15.85 -28.36 -43.19
N PRO A 21 -17.06 -28.78 -43.57
CA PRO A 21 -18.15 -29.01 -42.63
C PRO A 21 -17.70 -29.98 -41.54
N LEU A 22 -17.91 -29.64 -40.26
CA LEU A 22 -17.52 -30.50 -39.14
C LEU A 22 -18.07 -31.93 -39.26
N THR A 23 -19.19 -32.09 -39.94
CA THR A 23 -19.86 -33.36 -40.20
C THR A 23 -19.05 -34.32 -41.06
N GLU A 24 -18.12 -33.81 -41.87
CA GLU A 24 -17.28 -34.60 -42.79
C GLU A 24 -15.95 -35.03 -42.14
N LEU A 25 -15.68 -34.60 -40.91
CA LEU A 25 -14.49 -35.02 -40.19
C LEU A 25 -14.57 -36.51 -39.84
N PRO A 26 -13.50 -37.30 -40.03
CA PRO A 26 -13.50 -38.75 -39.76
C PRO A 26 -13.90 -39.11 -38.33
N GLN A 27 -13.66 -38.20 -37.38
CA GLN A 27 -13.93 -38.34 -35.96
C GLN A 27 -15.41 -38.09 -35.60
N MET A 28 -16.22 -37.52 -36.50
CA MET A 28 -17.61 -37.13 -36.25
C MET A 28 -18.49 -38.33 -35.88
N GLN A 29 -18.32 -39.48 -36.56
CA GLN A 29 -19.12 -40.68 -36.25
C GLN A 29 -18.87 -41.21 -34.84
N GLN A 30 -17.65 -41.05 -34.32
CA GLN A 30 -17.31 -41.43 -32.96
C GLN A 30 -17.87 -40.43 -31.95
N LEU A 31 -17.85 -39.13 -32.28
CA LEU A 31 -18.41 -38.07 -31.45
C LEU A 31 -19.94 -38.17 -31.33
N LEU A 32 -20.67 -38.46 -32.41
CA LEU A 32 -22.13 -38.61 -32.35
C LEU A 32 -22.57 -39.75 -31.41
N LYS A 33 -21.75 -40.78 -31.25
CA LYS A 33 -22.02 -41.90 -30.31
C LYS A 33 -21.91 -41.49 -28.84
N THR A 34 -21.21 -40.41 -28.52
CA THR A 34 -21.07 -39.93 -27.12
C THR A 34 -22.27 -39.10 -26.66
N ASP A 35 -23.14 -38.69 -27.60
CA ASP A 35 -24.39 -37.96 -27.36
C ASP A 35 -24.22 -36.69 -26.51
N LEU A 36 -23.05 -36.05 -26.61
CA LEU A 36 -22.72 -34.85 -25.84
C LEU A 36 -23.50 -33.64 -26.34
N VAL A 37 -24.11 -32.90 -25.41
CA VAL A 37 -24.90 -31.69 -25.70
C VAL A 37 -24.06 -30.59 -26.37
N MET A 38 -22.80 -30.43 -25.95
CA MET A 38 -21.89 -29.37 -26.40
C MET A 38 -20.58 -29.97 -26.90
N ASN A 39 -20.26 -29.76 -28.18
CA ASN A 39 -19.03 -30.23 -28.80
C ASN A 39 -18.32 -29.07 -29.50
N ILE A 40 -17.08 -28.81 -29.09
CA ILE A 40 -16.27 -27.72 -29.63
C ILE A 40 -15.06 -28.33 -30.32
N PHE A 41 -14.84 -27.93 -31.56
CA PHE A 41 -13.67 -28.27 -32.35
C PHE A 41 -12.73 -27.07 -32.42
N LYS A 42 -11.50 -27.26 -31.94
CA LYS A 42 -10.46 -26.22 -31.95
C LYS A 42 -9.11 -26.85 -32.31
N ASN A 43 -8.51 -26.38 -33.40
CA ASN A 43 -7.17 -26.76 -33.85
C ASN A 43 -6.96 -28.30 -33.94
N GLY A 44 -7.92 -29.02 -34.53
CA GLY A 44 -7.83 -30.48 -34.71
C GLY A 44 -8.35 -31.32 -33.55
N CYS A 45 -8.74 -30.69 -32.43
CA CYS A 45 -9.15 -31.39 -31.20
C CYS A 45 -10.63 -31.13 -30.87
N TRP A 46 -11.33 -32.19 -30.44
CA TRP A 46 -12.68 -32.11 -29.88
C TRP A 46 -12.65 -31.93 -28.37
N GLY A 47 -13.53 -31.09 -27.85
CA GLY A 47 -13.65 -30.85 -26.42
C GLY A 47 -14.91 -30.09 -26.03
N SER A 48 -14.88 -29.52 -24.82
CA SER A 48 -15.95 -28.68 -24.29
C SER A 48 -15.35 -27.55 -23.44
N TYR A 49 -15.99 -26.38 -23.41
CA TYR A 49 -15.68 -25.38 -22.40
C TYR A 49 -16.24 -25.82 -21.05
N ARG A 50 -15.37 -25.86 -20.04
CA ARG A 50 -15.72 -26.24 -18.68
C ARG A 50 -15.24 -25.15 -17.75
N HIS A 51 -16.11 -24.72 -16.84
CA HIS A 51 -15.70 -23.93 -15.70
C HIS A 51 -14.85 -24.82 -14.80
N ARG A 52 -13.67 -24.34 -14.45
CA ARG A 52 -12.85 -24.91 -13.38
C ARG A 52 -12.68 -23.84 -12.32
N PHE A 53 -12.69 -24.27 -11.05
CA PHE A 53 -12.29 -23.38 -9.98
C PHE A 53 -10.83 -23.01 -10.19
N LEU A 54 -10.54 -21.71 -10.16
CA LEU A 54 -9.20 -21.25 -9.89
C LEU A 54 -8.96 -21.59 -8.41
N ASN A 55 -7.86 -22.28 -8.09
CA ASN A 55 -7.58 -22.67 -6.71
C ASN A 55 -7.43 -21.39 -5.87
N GLU A 56 -8.44 -21.04 -5.06
CA GLU A 56 -8.44 -19.92 -4.12
C GLU A 56 -7.68 -20.28 -2.83
N GLY A 57 -6.51 -20.88 -2.98
CA GLY A 57 -5.60 -21.10 -1.86
C GLY A 57 -4.88 -19.81 -1.51
N ASN A 58 -4.94 -19.39 -0.24
CA ASN A 58 -4.23 -18.24 0.33
C ASN A 58 -2.90 -17.97 -0.39
N HIS A 59 -2.78 -16.77 -0.96
CA HIS A 59 -1.70 -16.31 -1.85
C HIS A 59 -0.29 -16.27 -1.24
N TYR A 60 -0.06 -16.93 -0.11
CA TYR A 60 1.25 -17.14 0.48
C TYR A 60 1.62 -18.63 0.32
N LEU A 61 2.37 -18.91 -0.73
CA LEU A 61 3.29 -20.07 -0.88
C LEU A 61 2.77 -21.46 -1.29
N SER A 62 1.52 -21.67 -1.72
CA SER A 62 1.22 -22.95 -2.39
C SER A 62 -0.08 -22.95 -3.20
N ILE A 63 0.01 -22.52 -4.46
CA ILE A 63 -0.90 -22.97 -5.51
C ILE A 63 -0.15 -24.07 -6.28
N PRO A 64 -0.51 -25.35 -6.17
CA PRO A 64 -0.08 -26.28 -7.20
C PRO A 64 -0.85 -25.91 -8.47
N THR A 65 -0.14 -25.80 -9.59
CA THR A 65 -0.63 -25.67 -10.99
C THR A 65 -0.65 -24.28 -11.67
N PHE A 66 0.17 -23.31 -11.26
CA PHE A 66 0.64 -22.29 -12.19
C PHE A 66 2.17 -22.39 -12.32
N PRO A 67 2.74 -22.36 -13.54
CA PRO A 67 4.19 -22.29 -13.72
C PRO A 67 4.75 -21.12 -12.90
N GLU A 68 5.83 -21.32 -12.16
CA GLU A 68 6.53 -20.25 -11.42
C GLU A 68 6.85 -19.04 -12.33
N GLU A 69 7.03 -19.30 -13.62
CA GLU A 69 7.27 -18.32 -14.69
C GLU A 69 6.16 -17.27 -14.88
N LEU A 70 4.93 -17.53 -14.39
CA LEU A 70 3.83 -16.57 -14.44
C LEU A 70 3.83 -15.59 -13.25
N PHE A 71 4.59 -15.89 -12.20
CA PHE A 71 4.73 -15.00 -11.04
C PHE A 71 5.96 -14.12 -11.25
N THR A 72 5.74 -12.81 -11.40
CA THR A 72 6.83 -11.83 -11.39
C THR A 72 7.07 -11.39 -9.96
N THR A 73 8.33 -11.40 -9.51
CA THR A 73 8.69 -10.74 -8.26
C THR A 73 8.37 -9.25 -8.41
N PRO A 74 7.47 -8.68 -7.58
CA PRO A 74 7.10 -7.28 -7.72
C PRO A 74 8.34 -6.41 -7.49
N LYS A 75 8.61 -5.49 -8.42
CA LYS A 75 9.76 -4.56 -8.31
C LYS A 75 9.60 -3.58 -7.15
N ASN A 76 8.36 -3.21 -6.85
CA ASN A 76 8.00 -2.25 -5.82
C ASN A 76 6.79 -2.75 -5.05
N ALA A 77 6.78 -2.53 -3.74
CA ALA A 77 5.66 -2.90 -2.87
C ALA A 77 5.45 -1.88 -1.74
N TYR A 78 4.26 -1.89 -1.16
CA TYR A 78 3.87 -1.14 0.02
C TYR A 78 3.04 -1.99 0.96
N VAL A 79 2.97 -1.62 2.23
CA VAL A 79 2.13 -2.30 3.22
C VAL A 79 0.78 -1.60 3.32
N ASP A 80 -0.30 -2.36 3.37
CA ASP A 80 -1.64 -1.86 3.73
C ASP A 80 -2.39 -2.89 4.59
N VAL A 81 -3.49 -2.44 5.20
CA VAL A 81 -4.42 -3.24 5.99
C VAL A 81 -5.67 -3.50 5.15
N LEU A 82 -5.86 -4.75 4.73
CA LEU A 82 -7.00 -5.12 3.87
C LEU A 82 -8.34 -5.06 4.62
N CYS A 83 -8.32 -5.35 5.92
CA CYS A 83 -9.50 -5.33 6.78
C CYS A 83 -9.22 -4.45 8.02
N PRO A 84 -9.64 -3.17 8.03
CA PRO A 84 -9.47 -2.29 9.19
C PRO A 84 -10.07 -2.91 10.46
N GLY A 85 -9.29 -2.94 11.54
CA GLY A 85 -9.63 -3.61 12.80
C GLY A 85 -8.99 -4.98 12.97
N ASP A 86 -8.49 -5.58 11.88
CA ASP A 86 -7.79 -6.86 11.90
C ASP A 86 -6.34 -6.70 11.42
N PHE A 87 -5.40 -6.70 12.37
CA PHE A 87 -3.97 -6.60 12.06
C PHE A 87 -3.40 -7.82 11.31
N SER A 88 -4.10 -8.97 11.31
CA SER A 88 -3.67 -10.12 10.51
C SER A 88 -3.84 -9.91 9.00
N SER A 89 -4.61 -8.88 8.63
CA SER A 89 -4.81 -8.45 7.25
C SER A 89 -3.74 -7.48 6.73
N LEU A 90 -2.69 -7.20 7.53
CA LEU A 90 -1.52 -6.44 7.10
C LEU A 90 -0.71 -7.24 6.08
N GLN A 91 -0.56 -6.69 4.87
CA GLN A 91 0.09 -7.38 3.77
C GLN A 91 0.91 -6.45 2.90
N TRP A 92 1.99 -7.00 2.32
CA TRP A 92 2.71 -6.35 1.23
C TRP A 92 1.89 -6.48 -0.05
N ILE A 93 1.60 -5.33 -0.66
CA ILE A 93 0.85 -5.16 -1.90
C ILE A 93 1.80 -4.59 -2.94
N GLN A 94 1.74 -5.11 -4.17
CA GLN A 94 2.53 -4.57 -5.28
C GLN A 94 2.17 -3.11 -5.54
N SER A 95 3.18 -2.24 -5.61
CA SER A 95 2.96 -0.84 -5.98
C SER A 95 2.64 -0.72 -7.47
N PRO A 96 1.73 0.19 -7.87
CA PRO A 96 1.52 0.49 -9.29
C PRO A 96 2.81 0.99 -9.96
N ASP A 97 3.04 0.58 -11.21
CA ASP A 97 4.22 0.99 -11.98
C ASP A 97 4.19 2.49 -12.39
N ASP A 98 3.01 3.12 -12.34
CA ASP A 98 2.76 4.48 -12.84
C ASP A 98 2.77 5.60 -11.77
N LEU A 99 3.35 5.36 -10.59
CA LEU A 99 3.59 6.44 -9.63
C LEU A 99 4.66 7.40 -10.21
N LYS A 100 4.24 8.55 -10.77
CA LYS A 100 5.10 9.43 -11.58
C LYS A 100 5.21 10.89 -11.14
N SER A 101 4.62 11.31 -10.02
CA SER A 101 4.72 12.70 -9.57
C SER A 101 5.66 12.85 -8.37
N GLY A 102 6.67 13.70 -8.50
CA GLY A 102 7.63 14.02 -7.44
C GLY A 102 8.97 13.30 -7.56
N GLU A 103 9.83 13.52 -6.57
CA GLU A 103 11.15 12.89 -6.46
C GLU A 103 11.01 11.45 -5.96
N ARG A 104 11.62 10.51 -6.69
CA ARG A 104 11.65 9.10 -6.31
C ARG A 104 12.67 8.88 -5.19
N CYS A 105 12.23 8.26 -4.11
CA CYS A 105 13.10 7.86 -3.01
C CYS A 105 12.99 6.34 -2.76
N THR A 106 14.13 5.69 -2.56
CA THR A 106 14.22 4.34 -2.01
C THR A 106 14.12 4.43 -0.50
N VAL A 107 13.19 3.67 0.08
CA VAL A 107 12.93 3.66 1.52
C VAL A 107 13.80 2.59 2.18
N HIS A 108 14.53 2.97 3.23
CA HIS A 108 15.28 2.04 4.08
C HIS A 108 14.57 1.82 5.41
N TYR A 109 14.05 2.89 5.99
CA TYR A 109 13.30 2.86 7.24
C TYR A 109 11.99 3.62 7.06
N SER A 110 10.90 3.07 7.58
CA SER A 110 9.64 3.79 7.79
C SER A 110 9.17 3.49 9.20
N SER A 111 8.75 4.53 9.91
CA SER A 111 8.30 4.48 11.29
C SER A 111 6.79 4.51 11.38
N LEU A 112 6.27 3.83 12.39
CA LEU A 112 4.84 3.83 12.70
C LEU A 112 4.48 5.05 13.54
N ASN A 113 3.45 5.76 13.09
CA ASN A 113 2.87 6.87 13.81
C ASN A 113 1.51 6.48 14.42
N PHE A 114 1.04 7.27 15.39
CA PHE A 114 -0.25 7.01 16.04
C PHE A 114 -1.42 6.97 15.03
N ARG A 115 -1.34 7.81 13.98
CA ARG A 115 -2.29 7.81 12.86
C ARG A 115 -2.38 6.44 12.20
N ASP A 116 -1.25 5.80 11.92
CA ASP A 116 -1.18 4.50 11.24
C ASP A 116 -1.91 3.44 12.04
N VAL A 117 -1.65 3.38 13.35
CA VAL A 117 -2.29 2.42 14.26
C VAL A 117 -3.79 2.70 14.40
N MET A 118 -4.21 3.96 14.47
CA MET A 118 -5.63 4.32 14.59
C MET A 118 -6.43 4.01 13.32
N LEU A 119 -5.82 4.16 12.14
CA LEU A 119 -6.42 3.78 10.87
C LEU A 119 -6.46 2.25 10.72
N ALA A 120 -5.34 1.57 11.01
CA ALA A 120 -5.22 0.12 10.93
C ALA A 120 -6.19 -0.61 11.87
N SER A 121 -6.38 -0.09 13.09
CA SER A 121 -7.33 -0.63 14.07
C SER A 121 -8.80 -0.25 13.81
N GLY A 122 -9.08 0.57 12.80
CA GLY A 122 -10.44 1.04 12.50
C GLY A 122 -11.03 2.03 13.50
N LYS A 123 -10.26 2.50 14.49
CA LYS A 123 -10.71 3.48 15.49
C LYS A 123 -10.93 4.87 14.91
N VAL A 124 -10.16 5.22 13.87
CA VAL A 124 -10.37 6.45 13.09
C VAL A 124 -10.83 6.04 11.69
N PRO A 125 -12.02 6.49 11.24
CA PRO A 125 -12.48 6.16 9.91
C PRO A 125 -11.70 6.97 8.87
N ARG A 126 -11.40 6.37 7.71
CA ARG A 126 -10.61 6.99 6.63
C ARG A 126 -11.14 8.37 6.19
N ARG A 127 -12.47 8.53 6.20
CA ARG A 127 -13.19 9.80 5.88
C ARG A 127 -12.91 10.97 6.83
N SER A 128 -12.33 10.72 8.00
CA SER A 128 -12.02 11.78 8.98
C SER A 128 -10.70 12.50 8.69
N LEU A 129 -9.93 12.05 7.69
CA LEU A 129 -8.69 12.71 7.30
C LEU A 129 -8.98 13.96 6.45
N PRO A 130 -8.16 15.03 6.56
CA PRO A 130 -8.38 16.31 5.89
C PRO A 130 -8.51 16.18 4.37
N GLY A 131 -9.34 17.07 3.81
CA GLY A 131 -9.80 17.07 2.42
C GLY A 131 -8.75 16.74 1.37
N LYS A 132 -7.51 17.25 1.43
CA LYS A 132 -6.48 16.98 0.39
C LYS A 132 -6.05 15.51 0.24
N ILE A 133 -6.16 14.70 1.29
CA ILE A 133 -5.88 13.25 1.22
C ILE A 133 -7.02 12.52 0.47
N ILE A 134 -8.21 13.15 0.38
CA ILE A 134 -9.43 12.62 -0.26
C ILE A 134 -9.78 13.42 -1.55
N THR A 135 -9.18 14.60 -1.76
CA THR A 135 -9.60 15.59 -2.76
C THR A 135 -8.57 15.77 -3.89
N PHE A 136 -7.93 14.67 -4.29
CA PHE A 136 -7.56 14.41 -5.69
C PHE A 136 -8.68 13.63 -6.42
N ALA A 137 -9.92 13.74 -5.93
CA ALA A 137 -11.11 13.12 -6.52
C ALA A 137 -11.62 13.82 -7.79
N VAL A 138 -10.80 14.67 -8.42
CA VAL A 138 -11.14 15.32 -9.69
C VAL A 138 -9.92 15.16 -10.61
N GLU A 139 -10.09 14.28 -11.59
CA GLU A 139 -9.22 14.02 -12.74
C GLU A 139 -7.97 13.14 -12.51
N ASN A 140 -8.16 11.83 -12.74
CA ASN A 140 -7.15 10.87 -13.23
C ASN A 140 -5.97 10.45 -12.33
N VAL A 141 -6.07 10.60 -11.00
CA VAL A 141 -5.04 10.04 -10.09
C VAL A 141 -5.60 8.83 -9.35
N VAL A 142 -4.97 7.67 -9.58
CA VAL A 142 -5.17 6.41 -8.86
C VAL A 142 -5.33 6.72 -7.37
N HIS A 143 -6.42 6.22 -6.77
CA HIS A 143 -6.62 6.27 -5.33
C HIS A 143 -5.29 5.93 -4.61
N LYS A 144 -4.74 6.84 -3.80
CA LYS A 144 -3.80 6.43 -2.75
C LYS A 144 -4.64 5.67 -1.71
N GLU A 145 -4.94 4.40 -2.01
CA GLU A 145 -5.75 3.55 -1.16
C GLU A 145 -5.04 3.30 0.17
N CYS A 146 -3.70 3.26 0.18
CA CYS A 146 -2.95 3.14 1.42
C CYS A 146 -2.71 4.49 2.10
N LEU A 147 -3.26 4.62 3.30
CA LEU A 147 -3.15 5.80 4.17
C LEU A 147 -2.13 5.62 5.30
N ILE A 148 -1.48 4.47 5.36
CA ILE A 148 -0.52 4.05 6.38
C ILE A 148 0.90 4.41 5.94
N GLY A 149 1.74 4.82 6.89
CA GLY A 149 3.11 5.23 6.66
C GLY A 149 3.13 6.70 6.25
N VAL A 150 3.56 7.54 7.16
CA VAL A 150 3.55 9.00 6.99
C VAL A 150 4.95 9.62 7.00
N GLU A 151 5.98 8.81 7.24
CA GLU A 151 7.36 9.25 7.17
C GLU A 151 8.31 8.10 6.82
N PHE A 152 9.51 8.47 6.39
CA PHE A 152 10.55 7.53 6.00
C PHE A 152 11.94 8.17 6.07
N ALA A 153 12.97 7.32 6.00
CA ALA A 153 14.34 7.69 5.68
C ALA A 153 14.94 6.73 4.66
N GLY A 154 15.80 7.24 3.80
CA GLY A 154 16.41 6.46 2.72
C GLY A 154 17.27 7.30 1.78
N HIS A 155 17.20 6.99 0.49
CA HIS A 155 17.98 7.66 -0.54
C HIS A 155 17.09 8.21 -1.65
N ASN A 156 17.40 9.40 -2.14
CA ASN A 156 16.74 9.93 -3.33
C ASN A 156 17.33 9.33 -4.63
N SER A 157 16.83 9.76 -5.79
CA SER A 157 17.30 9.28 -7.10
C SER A 157 18.77 9.58 -7.40
N GLU A 158 19.36 10.57 -6.72
CA GLU A 158 20.78 10.93 -6.85
C GLU A 158 21.67 10.16 -5.86
N GLY A 159 21.08 9.31 -5.00
CA GLY A 159 21.81 8.56 -3.97
C GLY A 159 22.11 9.37 -2.70
N LYS A 160 21.51 10.56 -2.53
CA LYS A 160 21.64 11.39 -1.32
C LYS A 160 20.78 10.83 -0.19
N ARG A 161 21.31 10.82 1.04
CA ARG A 161 20.55 10.43 2.24
C ARG A 161 19.48 11.48 2.54
N VAL A 162 18.22 11.06 2.54
CA VAL A 162 17.05 11.91 2.78
C VAL A 162 16.11 11.29 3.81
N MET A 163 15.43 12.14 4.56
CA MET A 163 14.29 11.79 5.41
C MET A 163 13.12 12.69 5.04
N GLY A 164 11.88 12.23 5.22
CA GLY A 164 10.75 13.02 4.76
C GLY A 164 9.40 12.58 5.28
N ILE A 165 8.41 13.43 5.01
CA ILE A 165 7.00 13.19 5.31
C ILE A 165 6.27 12.83 4.01
N VAL A 166 5.35 11.89 4.10
CA VAL A 166 4.44 11.51 3.02
C VAL A 166 3.01 11.46 3.52
N GLU A 167 2.04 11.68 2.63
CA GLU A 167 0.63 11.70 3.02
C GLU A 167 0.09 10.30 3.40
N GLY A 168 0.73 9.25 2.91
CA GLY A 168 0.39 7.83 3.06
C GLY A 168 1.34 6.99 2.20
N GLN A 169 1.26 5.66 2.32
CA GLN A 169 2.09 4.69 1.60
C GLN A 169 3.59 4.81 1.91
N GLY A 170 3.96 5.34 3.09
CA GLY A 170 5.35 5.49 3.52
C GLY A 170 6.04 4.18 3.89
N ILE A 171 5.27 3.17 4.31
CA ILE A 171 5.78 1.81 4.53
C ILE A 171 5.81 1.10 3.18
N ALA A 172 6.83 1.41 2.39
CA ALA A 172 7.01 0.92 1.03
C ALA A 172 8.48 0.67 0.71
N SER A 173 8.75 -0.01 -0.40
CA SER A 173 10.11 -0.13 -0.95
C SER A 173 10.60 1.19 -1.57
N HIS A 174 9.67 1.94 -2.17
CA HIS A 174 9.92 3.20 -2.84
C HIS A 174 8.73 4.12 -2.66
N ILE A 175 9.00 5.42 -2.58
CA ILE A 175 7.98 6.46 -2.50
C ILE A 175 8.27 7.55 -3.52
N TYR A 176 7.25 8.35 -3.80
CA TYR A 176 7.36 9.57 -4.59
C TYR A 176 6.82 10.72 -3.74
N THR A 177 7.62 11.77 -3.57
CA THR A 177 7.26 12.92 -2.75
C THR A 177 7.81 14.21 -3.33
N GLU A 178 7.17 15.33 -3.00
CA GLU A 178 7.64 16.64 -3.43
C GLU A 178 8.90 17.05 -2.65
N PRO A 179 9.87 17.73 -3.26
CA PRO A 179 11.09 18.17 -2.58
C PRO A 179 10.85 19.01 -1.33
N CYS A 180 9.71 19.70 -1.22
CA CYS A 180 9.35 20.48 -0.03
C CYS A 180 9.03 19.65 1.22
N TRP A 181 8.84 18.33 1.05
CA TRP A 181 8.64 17.37 2.14
C TRP A 181 9.88 16.52 2.45
N LEU A 182 11.02 16.82 1.80
CA LEU A 182 12.29 16.15 2.00
C LEU A 182 13.25 17.01 2.80
N PHE A 183 14.01 16.35 3.65
CA PHE A 183 15.08 16.93 4.45
C PHE A 183 16.35 16.12 4.25
N ASP A 184 17.48 16.80 4.19
CA ASP A 184 18.78 16.16 4.15
C ASP A 184 19.07 15.49 5.48
N VAL A 185 19.56 14.25 5.44
CA VAL A 185 20.01 13.55 6.64
C VAL A 185 21.42 14.06 7.00
N PRO A 186 21.64 14.60 8.20
CA PRO A 186 22.96 15.03 8.65
C PRO A 186 23.99 13.92 8.58
N GLU A 187 25.26 14.28 8.34
CA GLU A 187 26.29 13.26 8.13
C GLU A 187 26.47 12.31 9.30
N SER A 188 26.33 12.85 10.51
CA SER A 188 26.47 12.17 11.80
C SER A 188 25.29 11.27 12.17
N TRP A 189 24.20 11.29 11.41
CA TRP A 189 23.00 10.51 11.73
C TRP A 189 22.95 9.21 10.94
N THR A 190 22.46 8.15 11.59
CA THR A 190 22.04 6.95 10.89
C THR A 190 20.70 7.18 10.20
N LEU A 191 20.37 6.39 9.18
CA LEU A 191 19.03 6.45 8.57
C LEU A 191 17.94 5.99 9.55
N GLU A 192 18.28 5.12 10.50
CA GLU A 192 17.36 4.67 11.55
C GLU A 192 16.97 5.84 12.46
N ASP A 193 17.96 6.60 12.96
CA ASP A 193 17.72 7.81 13.76
C ASP A 193 16.93 8.85 12.96
N ALA A 194 17.32 9.06 11.69
CA ALA A 194 16.68 10.03 10.82
C ALA A 194 15.18 9.73 10.59
N ALA A 195 14.79 8.46 10.54
CA ALA A 195 13.40 8.06 10.36
C ALA A 195 12.48 8.48 11.53
N THR A 196 13.04 8.83 12.70
CA THR A 196 12.27 9.18 13.90
C THR A 196 11.88 10.66 13.99
N VAL A 197 12.43 11.50 13.11
CA VAL A 197 12.41 12.95 13.24
C VAL A 197 11.25 13.65 12.51
N PRO A 198 10.95 13.35 11.23
CA PRO A 198 10.13 14.23 10.39
C PRO A 198 8.77 14.57 10.99
N THR A 199 7.94 13.57 11.30
CA THR A 199 6.55 13.78 11.76
C THR A 199 6.53 14.40 13.15
N ALA A 200 7.36 13.91 14.07
CA ALA A 200 7.39 14.39 15.45
C ALA A 200 7.81 15.86 15.53
N TYR A 201 8.93 16.22 14.91
CA TYR A 201 9.45 17.59 14.98
C TYR A 201 8.64 18.55 14.12
N CYS A 202 8.17 18.18 12.93
CA CYS A 202 7.30 19.07 12.15
C CYS A 202 5.99 19.36 12.90
N SER A 203 5.40 18.37 13.57
CA SER A 203 4.21 18.58 14.41
C SER A 203 4.48 19.57 15.55
N VAL A 204 5.62 19.43 16.22
CA VAL A 204 6.03 20.29 17.33
C VAL A 204 6.32 21.72 16.87
N PHE A 205 7.11 21.91 15.81
CA PHE A 205 7.39 23.24 15.28
C PHE A 205 6.12 23.94 14.82
N TYR A 206 5.22 23.22 14.14
CA TYR A 206 3.94 23.79 13.75
C TYR A 206 3.10 24.18 14.97
N ALA A 207 2.96 23.29 15.95
CA ALA A 207 2.12 23.52 17.12
C ALA A 207 2.67 24.61 18.05
N LEU A 208 3.95 24.55 18.41
CA LEU A 208 4.54 25.41 19.44
C LEU A 208 5.06 26.73 18.86
N VAL A 209 5.72 26.69 17.70
CA VAL A 209 6.37 27.89 17.13
C VAL A 209 5.41 28.63 16.21
N VAL A 210 4.83 27.96 15.21
CA VAL A 210 3.97 28.63 14.22
C VAL A 210 2.62 29.02 14.82
N ARG A 211 1.95 28.09 15.50
CA ARG A 211 0.60 28.32 16.05
C ARG A 211 0.62 28.85 17.47
N GLY A 212 1.45 28.28 18.33
CA GLY A 212 1.56 28.63 19.74
C GLY A 212 2.38 29.88 20.00
N GLN A 213 3.24 30.29 19.06
CA GLN A 213 4.14 31.45 19.18
C GLN A 213 4.93 31.48 20.50
N MET A 214 5.37 30.29 20.94
CA MET A 214 6.08 30.07 22.20
C MET A 214 7.31 30.98 22.33
N LYS A 215 7.49 31.60 23.50
CA LYS A 215 8.59 32.52 23.81
C LYS A 215 9.43 32.03 24.98
N ALA A 216 10.69 32.47 24.99
CA ALA A 216 11.61 32.18 26.09
C ALA A 216 11.06 32.65 27.44
N GLY A 217 11.28 31.85 28.49
CA GLY A 217 10.79 32.11 29.85
C GLY A 217 9.33 31.74 30.10
N GLU A 218 8.55 31.37 29.07
CA GLU A 218 7.19 30.88 29.26
C GLU A 218 7.16 29.48 29.89
N SER A 219 6.03 29.13 30.48
CA SER A 219 5.78 27.78 31.00
C SER A 219 4.88 26.99 30.06
N ILE A 220 5.20 25.73 29.81
CA ILE A 220 4.43 24.84 28.93
C ILE A 220 4.13 23.50 29.62
N LEU A 221 2.91 23.00 29.45
CA LEU A 221 2.53 21.64 29.84
C LEU A 221 2.48 20.74 28.60
N ILE A 222 3.35 19.73 28.56
CA ILE A 222 3.44 18.75 27.49
C ILE A 222 2.86 17.42 27.97
N HIS A 223 1.72 17.02 27.43
CA HIS A 223 1.16 15.71 27.74
C HIS A 223 1.95 14.57 27.09
N SER A 224 1.96 13.40 27.74
CA SER A 224 2.57 12.18 27.23
C SER A 224 4.06 12.36 26.83
N GLY A 225 4.86 12.96 27.71
CA GLY A 225 6.26 13.32 27.45
C GLY A 225 7.17 12.17 27.04
N SER A 226 6.82 10.94 27.41
CA SER A 226 7.57 9.73 27.02
C SER A 226 7.32 9.27 25.58
N GLY A 227 6.29 9.79 24.90
CA GLY A 227 6.00 9.47 23.50
C GLY A 227 6.82 10.31 22.51
N GLY A 228 6.91 9.89 21.24
CA GLY A 228 7.77 10.55 20.24
C GLY A 228 7.53 12.05 20.07
N VAL A 229 6.26 12.48 19.93
CA VAL A 229 5.90 13.91 19.89
C VAL A 229 6.21 14.62 21.22
N GLY A 230 6.00 13.93 22.34
CA GLY A 230 6.28 14.47 23.67
C GLY A 230 7.77 14.74 23.88
N GLN A 231 8.62 13.80 23.51
CA GLN A 231 10.08 13.94 23.58
C GLN A 231 10.57 15.09 22.68
N ALA A 232 10.10 15.16 21.43
CA ALA A 232 10.42 16.26 20.52
C ALA A 232 9.95 17.61 21.07
N ALA A 233 8.75 17.67 21.65
CA ALA A 233 8.20 18.89 22.25
C ALA A 233 9.03 19.37 23.44
N ILE A 234 9.45 18.45 24.32
CA ILE A 234 10.32 18.75 25.46
C ILE A 234 11.65 19.31 24.97
N ALA A 235 12.28 18.65 24.00
CA ALA A 235 13.57 19.09 23.45
C ALA A 235 13.49 20.51 22.86
N VAL A 236 12.45 20.80 22.07
CA VAL A 236 12.24 22.12 21.46
C VAL A 236 11.88 23.18 22.51
N ALA A 237 11.03 22.87 23.49
CA ALA A 237 10.66 23.82 24.53
C ALA A 237 11.85 24.20 25.42
N LEU A 238 12.69 23.22 25.79
CA LEU A 238 13.91 23.46 26.57
C LEU A 238 14.93 24.27 25.77
N SER A 239 15.09 24.03 24.46
CA SER A 239 16.01 24.82 23.63
C SER A 239 15.57 26.28 23.46
N TYR A 240 14.27 26.55 23.57
CA TYR A 240 13.70 27.90 23.63
C TYR A 240 13.78 28.54 25.03
N GLY A 241 14.29 27.84 26.04
CA GLY A 241 14.39 28.35 27.41
C GLY A 241 13.05 28.43 28.14
N CYS A 242 12.10 27.55 27.81
CA CYS A 242 10.81 27.46 28.50
C CYS A 242 10.90 26.56 29.74
N LYS A 243 10.03 26.81 30.72
CA LYS A 243 9.81 25.89 31.85
C LYS A 243 8.83 24.80 31.44
N VAL A 244 9.27 23.54 31.47
CA VAL A 244 8.49 22.41 30.97
C VAL A 244 7.87 21.61 32.13
N TYR A 245 6.56 21.41 32.06
CA TYR A 245 5.84 20.40 32.84
C TYR A 245 5.43 19.27 31.92
N THR A 246 5.48 18.02 32.37
CA THR A 246 5.03 16.90 31.55
C THR A 246 4.29 15.84 32.35
N THR A 247 3.53 15.02 31.63
CA THR A 247 2.85 13.84 32.18
C THR A 247 3.40 12.60 31.48
N VAL A 248 3.63 11.53 32.23
CA VAL A 248 4.02 10.22 31.68
C VAL A 248 3.09 9.15 32.26
N GLY A 249 2.92 8.04 31.53
CA GLY A 249 2.11 6.93 32.02
C GLY A 249 2.74 6.33 33.27
N GLY A 250 2.04 6.37 34.40
CA GLY A 250 2.46 5.76 35.66
C GLY A 250 2.70 6.75 36.82
N TYR A 251 3.33 7.91 36.58
CA TYR A 251 3.62 8.95 37.59
C TYR A 251 3.83 10.34 36.91
N ILE A 252 3.61 11.45 37.61
CA ILE A 252 3.94 12.80 37.09
C ILE A 252 5.43 13.06 37.34
N VAL A 253 6.18 13.48 36.32
CA VAL A 253 7.62 13.81 36.42
C VAL A 253 7.80 15.28 36.04
N THR A 254 8.45 16.05 36.91
CA THR A 254 8.80 17.46 36.64
C THR A 254 10.27 17.54 36.26
N PHE A 255 10.58 18.10 35.09
CA PHE A 255 11.94 18.45 34.68
C PHE A 255 12.14 19.95 34.88
N THR A 256 13.07 20.33 35.74
CA THR A 256 13.58 21.70 35.83
C THR A 256 15.06 21.66 35.47
N VAL A 257 15.45 22.46 34.48
CA VAL A 257 16.85 22.80 34.19
C VAL A 257 17.28 23.88 35.19
#